data_AF-M1D628-F1
#
_entry.id   AF-M1D628-F1
#
_cell.length_a   1.000
_cell.length_b   1.000
_cell.length_c   1.000
_cell.angle_alpha   90.00
_cell.angle_beta   90.00
_cell.angle_gamma   90.00
#
_symmetry.space_group_name_H-M   'P 1'
#
loop_
_entity.id
_entity.type
_entity.pdbx_description
1 polymer ?
#
loop_
_entity_poly.entity_id
_entity_poly.type
_entity_poly.pdbx_seq_one_letter_code
_entity_poly.pdbx_strand_id
1 'polypeptide(L)' 'MTERVLEIYLRDLLKEPKYLVVVDDLWHREAWESLKRAFPDSKNGSRSIITTRKEDVAEQITKVLSIDFVP' A
#
# COMPACT_ATOMS: atom_id res chain seq x y z
N MET A 1 19.48 -8.64 4.38
CA MET A 1 18.62 -7.52 3.95
C MET A 1 17.63 -7.26 5.06
N THR A 2 17.49 -6.03 5.59
CA THR A 2 16.50 -5.69 6.62
C THR A 2 15.27 -5.03 6.00
N GLU A 3 14.13 -5.06 6.70
CA GLU A 3 12.89 -4.41 6.28
C GLU A 3 13.10 -2.93 5.88
N ARG A 4 13.90 -2.21 6.67
CA ARG A 4 14.25 -0.80 6.41
C ARG A 4 14.99 -0.59 5.09
N VAL A 5 15.88 -1.51 4.71
CA VAL A 5 16.60 -1.40 3.43
C VAL A 5 15.66 -1.64 2.26
N LEU A 6 14.73 -2.59 2.39
CA LEU A 6 13.72 -2.85 1.36
C LEU A 6 12.74 -1.67 1.21
N GLU A 7 12.33 -1.06 2.32
CA GLU A 7 11.51 0.16 2.33
C GLU A 7 12.16 1.28 1.52
N ILE A 8 13.44 1.58 1.80
CA ILE A 8 14.19 2.65 1.11
C ILE A 8 14.32 2.32 -0.38
N TYR A 9 14.72 1.08 -0.69
CA TYR A 9 14.91 0.64 -2.07
C TYR A 9 13.61 0.77 -2.89
N LEU A 10 12.49 0.27 -2.35
CA LEU A 10 11.20 0.31 -3.02
C LEU A 10 10.69 1.76 -3.16
N ARG A 11 10.90 2.59 -2.14
CA ARG A 11 10.54 4.01 -2.18
C ARG A 11 11.30 4.75 -3.27
N ASP A 12 12.61 4.56 -3.36
CA ASP A 12 13.44 5.21 -4.38
C ASP A 12 13.07 4.74 -5.79
N LEU A 13 12.73 3.46 -5.96
CA LEU A 13 12.23 2.91 -7.22
C LEU A 13 10.90 3.54 -7.66
N LEU A 14 10.00 3.81 -6.72
CA LEU A 14 8.64 4.31 -6.98
C LEU A 14 8.50 5.83 -6.94
N LYS A 15 9.55 6.56 -6.55
CA LYS A 15 9.50 8.01 -6.32
C LYS A 15 9.22 8.83 -7.58
N GLU A 16 9.93 8.52 -8.66
CA GLU A 16 9.86 9.26 -9.92
C GLU A 16 8.80 8.72 -10.90
N PRO A 17 8.70 7.39 -11.16
CA PRO A 17 7.73 6.89 -12.11
C PRO A 17 6.30 6.98 -11.56
N LYS A 18 5.32 7.04 -12.47
CA LYS A 18 3.93 6.78 -12.14
C LYS A 18 3.74 5.27 -11.94
N TYR A 19 3.19 4.86 -10.81
CA TYR A 19 3.00 3.45 -10.47
C TYR A 19 1.55 3.08 -10.17
N LEU A 20 1.24 1.79 -10.38
CA LEU A 20 0.07 1.11 -9.86
C LEU A 20 0.55 -0.15 -9.14
N VAL A 21 0.38 -0.21 -7.82
CA VAL A 21 0.73 -1.38 -7.00
C VAL A 21 -0.55 -2.02 -6.49
N VAL A 22 -0.67 -3.35 -6.60
CA VAL A 22 -1.77 -4.11 -6.02
C VAL A 22 -1.22 -5.01 -4.93
N VAL A 23 -1.74 -4.86 -3.71
CA VAL A 23 -1.40 -5.68 -2.55
C VAL A 23 -2.62 -6.52 -2.21
N ASP A 24 -2.51 -7.84 -2.39
CA ASP A 24 -3.61 -8.76 -2.15
C ASP A 24 -3.57 -9.40 -0.76
N ASP A 25 -4.76 -9.69 -0.23
CA ASP A 25 -5.04 -10.36 1.05
C ASP A 25 -4.28 -9.82 2.27
N LEU A 26 -4.39 -8.51 2.54
CA LEU A 26 -3.72 -7.89 3.68
C LEU A 26 -4.41 -8.20 5.03
N TRP A 27 -3.78 -8.99 5.89
CA TRP A 27 -4.38 -9.47 7.15
C TRP A 27 -4.12 -8.64 8.40
N HIS A 28 -3.05 -7.85 8.42
CA HIS A 28 -2.59 -7.17 9.63
C HIS A 28 -2.41 -5.67 9.40
N ARG A 29 -2.82 -4.88 10.38
CA ARG A 29 -2.71 -3.42 10.36
C ARG A 29 -1.26 -2.96 10.31
N GLU A 30 -0.41 -3.64 11.07
CA GLU A 30 1.02 -3.39 11.15
C GLU A 30 1.71 -3.61 9.80
N ALA A 31 1.20 -4.55 9.01
CA ALA A 31 1.69 -4.78 7.66
C ALA A 31 1.40 -3.57 6.75
N TRP A 32 0.20 -2.99 6.83
CA TRP A 32 -0.11 -1.75 6.10
C TRP A 32 0.77 -0.58 6.56
N GLU A 33 0.91 -0.39 7.87
CA GLU A 33 1.73 0.66 8.45
C GLU A 33 3.19 0.60 8.00
N SER A 34 3.71 -0.63 7.82
CA SER A 34 5.05 -0.79 7.27
C SER A 34 5.10 -0.49 5.77
N LEU A 35 4.22 -1.12 4.98
CA LEU A 35 4.19 -1.02 3.52
C LEU A 35 3.98 0.41 3.03
N LYS A 36 3.08 1.17 3.65
CA LYS A 36 2.75 2.54 3.20
C LYS A 36 3.96 3.48 3.22
N ARG A 37 4.98 3.21 4.04
CA ARG A 37 6.22 4.02 4.09
C ARG A 37 7.06 3.89 2.82
N ALA A 38 6.90 2.78 2.11
CA ALA A 38 7.58 2.50 0.86
C ALA A 38 6.85 3.06 -0.39
N PHE A 39 5.59 3.50 -0.24
CA PHE A 39 4.78 4.03 -1.34
C PHE A 39 4.70 5.57 -1.29
N PRO A 40 5.51 6.30 -2.07
CA PRO A 40 5.48 7.76 -2.06
C PRO A 40 4.20 8.29 -2.71
N ASP A 41 3.53 9.25 -2.05
CA ASP A 41 2.48 10.07 -2.68
C ASP A 41 3.12 11.27 -3.39
N SER A 42 3.52 11.06 -4.64
CA SER A 42 4.09 12.09 -5.51
C SER A 42 3.03 12.95 -6.20
N LYS A 43 1.73 12.75 -5.91
CA LYS A 43 0.60 13.46 -6.55
C LYS A 43 0.61 13.39 -8.09
N ASN A 44 1.32 12.42 -8.68
CA ASN A 44 1.46 12.23 -10.13
C ASN A 44 0.40 11.26 -10.71
N GLY A 45 -0.63 10.93 -9.92
CA GLY A 45 -1.63 9.94 -10.29
C GLY A 45 -1.23 8.49 -9.99
N SER A 46 -0.15 8.25 -9.24
CA SER A 46 0.17 6.91 -8.72
C SER A 46 -0.93 6.41 -7.79
N ARG A 47 -1.07 5.08 -7.73
CA ARG A 47 -2.12 4.41 -6.95
C ARG A 47 -1.58 3.14 -6.31
N SER A 48 -2.00 2.89 -5.07
CA SER A 48 -1.90 1.59 -4.44
C SER A 48 -3.31 1.07 -4.27
N ILE A 49 -3.57 -0.18 -4.65
CA ILE A 49 -4.83 -0.88 -4.44
C ILE A 49 -4.55 -1.98 -3.43
N ILE A 50 -5.40 -2.09 -2.42
CA ILE A 50 -5.27 -3.09 -1.37
C ILE A 50 -6.57 -3.87 -1.33
N THR A 51 -6.47 -5.18 -1.38
CA THR A 51 -7.57 -6.09 -1.14
C THR A 51 -7.35 -6.76 0.21
N THR A 52 -8.40 -6.76 1.03
CA THR A 52 -8.38 -7.35 2.37
C THR A 52 -9.75 -7.93 2.69
N ARG A 53 -9.75 -9.00 3.50
CA ARG A 53 -10.96 -9.59 4.08
C ARG A 53 -11.21 -9.11 5.52
N LYS A 54 -10.37 -8.19 6.00
CA LYS A 54 -10.38 -7.66 7.36
C LYS A 54 -10.95 -6.24 7.35
N GLU A 55 -12.20 -6.09 7.80
CA GLU A 55 -12.86 -4.78 7.93
C GLU A 55 -12.00 -3.78 8.71
N ASP A 56 -11.38 -4.28 9.77
CA ASP A 56 -10.57 -3.52 10.70
C ASP A 56 -9.25 -2.99 10.06
N VAL A 57 -8.75 -3.68 9.03
CA VAL A 57 -7.66 -3.21 8.16
C VAL A 57 -8.20 -2.23 7.11
N ALA A 58 -9.38 -2.49 6.54
CA ALA A 58 -10.00 -1.61 5.55
C ALA A 58 -10.32 -0.20 6.11
N GLU A 59 -10.80 -0.12 7.36
CA GLU A 59 -11.07 1.14 8.07
C GLU A 59 -9.80 2.00 8.29
N GLN A 60 -8.64 1.35 8.41
CA GLN A 60 -7.36 2.06 8.55
C GLN A 60 -6.86 2.62 7.22
N ILE A 61 -7.25 1.99 6.10
CA ILE A 61 -6.79 2.33 4.75
C ILE A 61 -7.59 3.50 4.16
N THR A 62 -8.71 3.93 4.78
CA THR A 62 -9.78 4.79 4.22
C THR A 62 -9.41 6.25 3.86
N LYS A 63 -8.37 6.41 3.05
CA LYS A 63 -8.19 7.45 2.01
C LYS A 63 -7.92 6.84 0.63
N VAL A 64 -7.80 5.53 0.53
CA VAL A 64 -7.55 4.79 -0.70
C VAL A 64 -8.79 3.97 -1.02
N LEU A 65 -9.22 3.97 -2.29
CA LEU A 65 -10.41 3.28 -2.78
C LEU A 65 -10.37 1.79 -2.38
N SER A 66 -11.01 1.43 -1.26
CA SER A 66 -11.41 0.05 -1.01
C SER A 66 -12.42 -0.29 -2.10
N ILE A 67 -12.02 -1.16 -3.02
CA ILE A 67 -12.97 -1.84 -3.90
C ILE A 67 -13.40 -3.06 -3.11
N ASP A 68 -14.49 -2.91 -2.36
CA ASP A 68 -15.14 -4.03 -1.70
C ASP A 68 -15.69 -4.94 -2.80
N PHE A 69 -14.95 -5.98 -3.15
CA PHE A 69 -15.53 -7.13 -3.84
C PHE A 69 -16.33 -7.90 -2.78
N VAL A 70 -17.60 -7.52 -2.63
CA VAL A 70 -18.61 -8.39 -2.03
C VAL A 70 -18.83 -9.55 -3.02
N PRO A 71 -18.79 -10.82 -2.57
CA PRO A 71 -19.04 -11.97 -3.46
C PRO A 71 -20.42 -11.94 -4.11
#